data_AF-A0AAN7ISC3-F1
#
_entry.id   AF-A0AAN7ISC3-F1
#
_cell.length_a   1.000
_cell.length_b   1.000
_cell.length_c   1.000
_cell.angle_alpha   90.00
_cell.angle_beta   90.00
_cell.angle_gamma   90.00
#
_symmetry.space_group_name_H-M   'P 1'
#
loop_
_entity.id
_entity.type
_entity.pdbx_description
1 polymer ?
#
loop_
_entity_poly.entity_id
_entity_poly.type
_entity_poly.pdbx_seq_one_letter_code
_entity_poly.pdbx_strand_id
1 'polypeptide(L)' 'MEDGDFPQQEITGAFMQNCMLHYAAYRNIYPLWALAEYRKRVPLPSRIT' A
#
# COMPACT_ATOMS: atom_id res chain seq x y z
N MET A 1 -7.09 -14.36 1.21
CA MET A 1 -6.79 -13.19 2.05
C MET A 1 -8.13 -12.50 2.27
N GLU A 2 -8.79 -12.85 3.36
CA GLU A 2 -10.17 -12.43 3.65
C GLU A 2 -10.20 -11.23 4.60
N ASP A 3 -9.09 -10.97 5.31
CA ASP A 3 -9.00 -9.97 6.37
C ASP A 3 -8.56 -8.57 5.90
N GLY A 4 -8.35 -8.38 4.59
CA GLY A 4 -7.91 -7.10 4.02
C GLY A 4 -6.43 -6.73 4.25
N ASP A 5 -5.63 -7.63 4.81
CA ASP A 5 -4.16 -7.53 4.84
C ASP A 5 -3.59 -7.66 3.41
N PHE A 6 -2.41 -7.10 3.17
CA PHE A 6 -1.67 -7.31 1.90
C PHE A 6 -0.55 -8.35 2.09
N PRO A 7 -0.25 -9.17 1.07
CA PRO A 7 0.79 -10.18 1.18
C PRO A 7 2.18 -9.53 1.36
N GLN A 8 3.03 -10.15 2.19
CA GLN A 8 4.41 -9.71 2.34
C GLN A 8 5.20 -9.93 1.04
N GLN A 9 5.83 -8.87 0.54
CA GLN A 9 6.76 -8.90 -0.60
C GLN A 9 8.22 -8.81 -0.13
N GLU A 10 9.16 -8.60 -1.05
CA GLU A 10 10.59 -8.41 -0.77
C GLU A 10 10.87 -7.25 0.20
N ILE A 11 12.07 -7.24 0.79
CA ILE A 11 12.47 -6.19 1.74
C ILE A 11 12.69 -4.87 0.99
N THR A 12 11.95 -3.84 1.37
CA THR A 12 12.00 -2.52 0.71
C THR A 12 12.90 -1.51 1.41
N GLY A 13 13.27 -1.73 2.68
CA GLY A 13 14.08 -0.78 3.44
C GLY A 13 15.58 -1.00 3.22
N ALA A 14 16.34 0.08 3.11
CA ALA A 14 17.80 0.05 3.05
C ALA A 14 18.41 1.15 3.94
N PHE A 15 19.50 0.82 4.63
CA PHE A 15 20.32 1.74 5.41
C PHE A 15 21.78 1.61 4.96
N MET A 16 22.43 2.75 4.72
CA MET A 16 23.81 2.82 4.22
C MET A 16 24.11 1.91 3.00
N GLN A 17 23.09 1.65 2.17
CA GLN A 17 23.16 0.81 0.95
C GLN A 17 23.60 -0.64 1.17
N ASN A 18 23.82 -1.08 2.41
CA ASN A 18 24.33 -2.42 2.74
C ASN A 18 23.47 -3.16 3.77
N CYS A 19 22.64 -2.45 4.53
CA CYS A 19 21.80 -3.03 5.56
C CYS A 19 20.34 -2.98 5.11
N MET A 20 19.73 -4.15 4.95
CA MET A 20 18.33 -4.25 4.54
C MET A 20 17.43 -4.19 5.79
N LEU A 21 16.40 -3.35 5.74
CA LEU A 21 15.48 -3.09 6.85
C LEU A 21 14.08 -3.62 6.52
N HIS A 22 13.59 -4.53 7.36
CA HIS A 22 12.23 -5.07 7.26
C HIS A 22 11.23 -4.18 7.98
N TYR A 23 10.48 -3.38 7.21
CA TYR A 23 9.37 -2.58 7.72
C TYR A 23 8.05 -3.34 7.55
N ALA A 24 7.72 -4.23 8.49
CA ALA A 24 6.55 -5.11 8.38
C ALA A 24 5.22 -4.38 8.08
N ALA A 25 5.03 -3.17 8.63
CA ALA A 25 3.81 -2.39 8.44
C ALA A 25 3.67 -1.75 7.03
N TYR A 26 4.76 -1.64 6.27
CA TYR A 26 4.77 -0.99 4.96
C TYR A 26 3.88 -1.69 3.94
N ARG A 27 3.68 -3.01 4.09
CA ARG A 27 2.78 -3.79 3.24
C ARG A 27 1.33 -3.29 3.30
N ASN A 28 0.91 -2.66 4.40
CA ASN A 28 -0.46 -2.16 4.56
C ASN A 28 -0.54 -0.64 4.45
N ILE A 29 0.43 0.08 5.02
CA ILE A 29 0.41 1.55 5.07
C ILE A 29 0.42 2.14 3.66
N TYR A 30 1.34 1.70 2.79
CA TYR A 30 1.50 2.32 1.48
C TYR A 30 0.39 1.96 0.49
N PRO A 31 -0.07 0.71 0.38
CA PRO A 31 -1.21 0.40 -0.47
C PRO A 31 -2.49 1.13 -0.03
N LEU A 32 -2.75 1.22 1.28
CA LEU A 32 -3.91 1.95 1.78
C LEU A 32 -3.82 3.45 1.48
N TRP A 33 -2.65 4.06 1.67
CA TRP A 33 -2.45 5.47 1.34
C TRP A 33 -2.61 5.71 -0.17
N ALA A 34 -2.04 4.85 -1.03
CA ALA A 34 -2.19 4.94 -2.47
C ALA A 34 -3.67 4.86 -2.91
N LEU A 35 -4.43 3.92 -2.34
CA LEU A 35 -5.87 3.79 -2.60
C LEU A 35 -6.66 5.02 -2.12
N ALA A 36 -6.33 5.56 -0.96
CA ALA A 36 -6.96 6.77 -0.43
C ALA A 36 -6.70 7.99 -1.35
N GLU A 37 -5.46 8.15 -1.84
CA GLU A 37 -5.11 9.21 -2.78
C GLU A 37 -5.80 9.03 -4.14
N TYR A 38 -5.86 7.80 -4.65
CA TYR A 38 -6.58 7.48 -5.87
C TYR A 38 -8.06 7.84 -5.76
N ARG A 39 -8.73 7.43 -4.67
CA ARG A 39 -10.14 7.69 -4.43
C ARG A 39 -10.49 9.19 -4.34
N LYS A 40 -9.54 10.04 -3.92
CA LYS A 40 -9.70 11.50 -3.91
C LYS A 40 -9.60 12.11 -5.31
N ARG A 41 -8.73 11.55 -6.16
CA ARG A 41 -8.39 12.14 -7.48
C ARG A 41 -9.27 11.63 -8.60
N VAL A 42 -9.83 10.43 -8.47
CA VAL A 42 -10.67 9.81 -9.50
C VAL A 42 -12.14 9.93 -9.09
N PRO A 43 -12.96 10.71 -9.82
CA PRO A 43 -14.40 10.76 -9.61
C PRO A 43 -14.99 9.37 -9.76
N LEU A 44 -15.89 9.00 -8.86
CA LEU A 44 -16.65 7.77 -9.03
C LEU A 44 -17.61 7.94 -10.22
N PRO A 45 -17.80 6.90 -11.04
CA PRO A 45 -18.83 6.93 -12.07
C PRO A 45 -20.18 7.20 -11.41
N SER A 46 -20.98 8.07 -12.03
CA SER A 46 -22.35 8.30 -11.61
C SER A 46 -23.11 6.97 -11.70
N ARG A 47 -23.81 6.61 -10.62
CA ARG A 47 -24.67 5.44 -10.61
C ARG A 47 -25.84 5.70 -11.55
N ILE A 48 -25.81 5.08 -12.73
CA ILE A 48 -26.96 5.07 -13.64
C ILE A 48 -28.05 4.26 -12.92
N THR A 49 -29.09 4.97 -12.49
CA THR A 49 -30.32 4.38 -11.92
C THR A 49 -31.42 4.62 -12.93
#